data_AF-A0A7C5S534-F1
#
_entry.id   AF-A0A7C5S534-F1
#
_cell.length_a   1.000
_cell.length_b   1.000
_cell.length_c   1.000
_cell.angle_alpha   90.00
_cell.angle_beta   90.00
_cell.angle_gamma   90.00
#
_symmetry.space_group_name_H-M   'P 1'
#
loop_
_entity.id
_entity.type
_entity.pdbx_description
1 polymer ?
#
loop_
_entity_poly.entity_id
_entity_poly.type
_entity_poly.pdbx_seq_one_letter_code
_entity_poly.pdbx_strand_id
1 'polypeptide(L)'
;MRFVFSILFTFIIISSSAQEFKLSVSINSQRLEGTDQRVFQTLRTAMNEFLNQQNWTNYQFQQQERIEGTLMITLSERVASDEFKGRVNLILRRPVFNTNYNSVLFNWVDRDFHFKYVEHQPLEFQDGTHTSNLTSLLAFYAYLFLGLDGDSFSRFGGTPFYEKAMSVVNAAQNAPEKGWKSFESQRNRYWIMENLLNGSYAPIREAMYVYHRRGLDMMADNLEMGRLAITESLELLQRAHRSRPGLFIMQLVMEAKREELVNIFSQASEMDKPRVVNILKELEPAQASTYEKILQARQ
;
A
#
# COMPACT_ATOMS: atom_id res chain seq x y z
N MET A 1 29.29 16.57 -59.48
CA MET A 1 28.19 15.60 -59.24
C MET A 1 27.91 15.60 -57.75
N ARG A 2 26.62 15.69 -57.39
CA ARG A 2 26.09 15.91 -56.04
C ARG A 2 26.20 14.62 -55.22
N PHE A 3 26.88 14.66 -54.07
CA PHE A 3 26.70 13.66 -53.02
C PHE A 3 26.07 14.36 -51.82
N VAL A 4 24.75 14.20 -51.70
CA VAL A 4 23.95 14.58 -50.54
C VAL A 4 24.23 13.54 -49.46
N PHE A 5 25.10 13.88 -48.50
CA PHE A 5 25.27 13.07 -47.28
C PHE A 5 24.17 13.47 -46.29
N SER A 6 23.01 12.82 -46.45
CA SER A 6 21.92 12.89 -45.49
C SER A 6 22.30 12.03 -44.28
N ILE A 7 22.98 12.62 -43.29
CA ILE A 7 23.18 11.97 -41.98
C ILE A 7 21.84 12.03 -41.25
N LEU A 8 21.10 10.93 -41.38
CA LEU A 8 19.90 10.62 -40.62
C LEU A 8 20.30 10.54 -39.15
N PHE A 9 19.95 11.58 -38.39
CA PHE A 9 20.11 11.62 -36.94
C PHE A 9 19.04 10.69 -36.33
N THR A 10 19.35 9.40 -36.24
CA THR A 10 18.49 8.41 -35.59
C THR A 10 18.47 8.71 -34.10
N PHE A 11 17.45 9.43 -33.64
CA PHE A 11 17.10 9.51 -32.22
C PHE A 11 16.72 8.10 -31.77
N ILE A 12 17.67 7.37 -31.19
CA ILE A 12 17.36 6.19 -30.40
C ILE A 12 16.67 6.73 -29.15
N ILE A 13 15.34 6.71 -29.15
CA ILE A 13 14.54 6.90 -27.96
C ILE A 13 14.79 5.65 -27.12
N ILE A 14 15.76 5.75 -26.21
CA ILE A 14 15.94 4.75 -25.16
C ILE A 14 14.76 4.98 -24.23
N SER A 15 13.66 4.26 -24.45
CA SER A 15 12.57 4.17 -23.50
C SER A 15 13.14 3.51 -22.24
N SER A 16 13.60 4.31 -21.29
CA SER A 16 13.99 3.81 -19.98
C SER A 16 12.74 3.22 -19.34
N SER A 17 12.72 1.91 -19.13
CA SER A 17 11.67 1.25 -18.36
C SER A 17 11.62 1.92 -16.98
N ALA A 18 10.52 2.61 -16.69
CA ALA A 18 10.31 3.12 -15.35
C ALA A 18 10.08 1.89 -14.46
N GLN A 19 10.84 1.82 -13.37
CA GLN A 19 10.61 0.83 -12.33
C GLN A 19 10.20 1.65 -11.12
N GLU A 20 8.89 1.90 -10.98
CA GLU A 20 8.34 2.67 -9.86
C GLU A 20 8.58 1.98 -8.53
N PHE A 21 8.72 0.66 -8.58
CA PHE A 21 8.75 -0.20 -7.42
C PHE A 21 10.13 -0.80 -7.12
N LYS A 22 10.34 -1.06 -5.84
CA LYS A 22 11.36 -1.95 -5.29
C LYS A 22 10.67 -2.91 -4.32
N LEU A 23 9.79 -3.74 -4.87
CA LEU A 23 9.00 -4.72 -4.13
C LEU A 23 9.75 -6.04 -4.00
N SER A 24 9.77 -6.59 -2.78
CA SER A 24 10.34 -7.90 -2.49
C SER A 24 9.24 -8.94 -2.35
N VAL A 25 9.20 -9.93 -3.25
CA VAL A 25 8.26 -11.06 -3.17
C VAL A 25 8.92 -12.29 -2.55
N SER A 26 8.27 -12.87 -1.54
CA SER A 26 8.67 -14.12 -0.89
C SER A 26 7.48 -15.08 -0.83
N ILE A 27 7.75 -16.38 -0.97
CA ILE A 27 6.72 -17.42 -0.97
C ILE A 27 7.14 -18.49 0.03
N ASN A 28 6.26 -18.74 1.01
CA ASN A 28 6.35 -19.87 1.93
C ASN A 28 5.32 -20.93 1.52
N SER A 29 5.83 -22.06 1.04
CA SER A 29 5.08 -23.23 0.57
C SER A 29 5.29 -24.46 1.47
N GLN A 30 5.89 -24.32 2.66
CA GLN A 30 6.28 -25.46 3.51
C GLN A 30 5.11 -26.36 3.94
N ARG A 31 3.87 -25.83 3.90
CA ARG A 31 2.65 -26.57 4.27
C ARG A 31 2.05 -27.35 3.10
N LEU A 32 2.58 -27.18 1.88
CA LEU A 32 2.09 -27.89 0.70
C LEU A 32 2.92 -29.14 0.47
N GLU A 33 2.33 -30.30 0.75
CA GLU A 33 2.91 -31.60 0.42
C GLU A 33 2.72 -31.94 -1.07
N GLY A 34 3.59 -32.78 -1.63
CA GLY A 34 3.42 -33.35 -2.97
C GLY A 34 3.51 -32.38 -4.15
N THR A 35 4.05 -31.16 -3.95
CA THR A 35 4.25 -30.17 -5.02
C THR A 35 5.72 -29.90 -5.25
N ASP A 36 6.14 -29.85 -6.51
CA ASP A 36 7.52 -29.50 -6.86
C ASP A 36 7.80 -28.05 -6.45
N GLN A 37 8.81 -27.87 -5.59
CA GLN A 37 9.21 -26.56 -5.09
C GLN A 37 9.71 -25.62 -6.21
N ARG A 38 10.11 -26.16 -7.36
CA ARG A 38 10.50 -25.37 -8.54
C ARG A 38 9.38 -24.47 -9.04
N VAL A 39 8.12 -24.91 -8.97
CA VAL A 39 6.94 -24.11 -9.33
C VAL A 39 6.90 -22.80 -8.55
N PHE A 40 7.24 -22.83 -7.27
CA PHE A 40 7.21 -21.62 -6.43
C PHE A 40 8.41 -20.71 -6.65
N GLN A 41 9.54 -21.25 -7.11
CA GLN A 41 10.69 -20.44 -7.53
C GLN A 41 10.38 -19.68 -8.84
N THR A 42 9.73 -20.35 -9.80
CA THR A 42 9.30 -19.70 -11.05
C THR A 42 8.20 -18.67 -10.77
N LEU A 43 7.20 -19.02 -9.94
CA LEU A 43 6.14 -18.09 -9.52
C LEU A 43 6.71 -16.84 -8.85
N ARG A 44 7.63 -17.00 -7.88
CA ARG A 44 8.27 -15.86 -7.21
C ARG A 44 9.00 -14.96 -8.21
N THR A 45 9.68 -15.54 -9.20
CA THR A 45 10.39 -14.79 -10.23
C THR A 45 9.41 -14.02 -11.11
N ALA A 46 8.39 -14.70 -11.64
CA ALA A 46 7.36 -14.09 -12.46
C ALA A 46 6.63 -12.95 -11.75
N MET A 47 6.29 -13.11 -10.46
CA MET A 47 5.67 -12.06 -9.66
C MET A 47 6.59 -10.85 -9.43
N ASN A 48 7.88 -11.08 -9.17
CA ASN A 48 8.85 -9.99 -9.03
C ASN A 48 9.02 -9.21 -10.34
N GLU A 49 9.09 -9.92 -11.48
CA GLU A 49 9.18 -9.30 -12.81
C GLU A 49 7.92 -8.50 -13.12
N PHE A 50 6.74 -9.10 -12.94
CA PHE A 50 5.45 -8.44 -13.17
C PHE A 50 5.30 -7.15 -12.35
N LEU A 51 5.67 -7.17 -11.07
CA LEU A 51 5.52 -5.99 -10.21
C LEU A 51 6.57 -4.91 -10.46
N ASN A 52 7.84 -5.29 -10.68
CA ASN A 52 8.95 -4.34 -10.68
C ASN A 52 9.43 -3.93 -12.08
N GLN A 53 9.07 -4.65 -13.15
CA GLN A 53 9.54 -4.38 -14.52
C GLN A 53 8.45 -3.85 -15.45
N GLN A 54 7.18 -4.02 -15.08
CA GLN A 54 6.06 -3.43 -15.80
C GLN A 54 5.94 -1.94 -15.45
N ASN A 55 5.62 -1.09 -16.44
CA ASN A 55 5.30 0.31 -16.20
C ASN A 55 3.86 0.40 -15.67
N TRP A 56 3.68 0.96 -14.48
CA TRP A 56 2.36 1.20 -13.88
C TRP A 56 1.88 2.63 -14.11
N THR A 57 2.82 3.52 -14.37
CA THR A 57 2.62 4.95 -14.54
C THR A 57 3.39 5.46 -15.76
N ASN A 58 3.11 6.71 -16.15
CA ASN A 58 3.91 7.42 -17.15
C ASN A 58 5.02 8.29 -16.51
N TYR A 59 5.19 8.19 -15.18
CA TYR A 59 6.17 8.96 -14.44
C TYR A 59 7.53 8.28 -14.46
N GLN A 60 8.59 9.07 -14.42
CA GLN A 60 9.96 8.58 -14.31
C GLN A 60 10.40 8.66 -12.86
N PHE A 61 10.81 7.52 -12.30
CA PHE A 61 11.30 7.42 -10.93
C PHE A 61 12.81 7.26 -10.91
N GLN A 62 13.48 8.05 -10.08
CA GLN A 62 14.88 7.81 -9.74
C GLN A 62 15.01 6.60 -8.81
N GLN A 63 16.20 5.99 -8.74
CA GLN A 63 16.40 4.77 -7.94
C GLN A 63 16.03 4.94 -6.46
N GLN A 64 16.31 6.12 -5.90
CA GLN A 64 15.98 6.49 -4.53
C GLN A 64 14.53 6.92 -4.31
N GLU A 65 13.78 7.17 -5.39
CA GLU A 65 12.35 7.52 -5.33
C GLU A 65 11.46 6.28 -5.46
N ARG A 66 12.05 5.10 -5.71
CA ARG A 66 11.30 3.87 -5.87
C ARG A 66 10.55 3.51 -4.60
N ILE A 67 9.30 3.12 -4.79
CA ILE A 67 8.38 2.75 -3.73
C ILE A 67 8.79 1.38 -3.17
N GLU A 68 9.10 1.34 -1.88
CA GLU A 68 9.59 0.13 -1.21
C GLU A 68 8.46 -0.64 -0.50
N GLY A 69 8.45 -1.96 -0.67
CA GLY A 69 7.46 -2.80 -0.02
C GLY A 69 7.75 -4.29 -0.12
N THR A 70 6.95 -5.08 0.59
CA THR A 70 7.14 -6.52 0.70
C THR A 70 5.82 -7.24 0.54
N LEU A 71 5.84 -8.30 -0.27
CA LEU A 71 4.77 -9.29 -0.42
C LEU A 71 5.27 -10.61 0.13
N MET A 72 4.75 -11.05 1.26
CA MET A 72 5.07 -12.34 1.86
C MET A 72 3.85 -13.27 1.76
N ILE A 73 3.94 -14.21 0.83
CA ILE A 73 2.87 -15.14 0.50
C ILE A 73 3.07 -16.41 1.32
N THR A 74 2.02 -16.87 1.98
CA THR A 74 1.99 -18.19 2.63
C THR A 74 0.92 -19.02 1.94
N LEU A 75 1.34 -20.07 1.23
CA LEU A 75 0.44 -21.01 0.60
C LEU A 75 0.03 -22.09 1.61
N SER A 76 -1.27 -22.37 1.67
CA SER A 76 -1.84 -23.31 2.64
C SER A 76 -2.55 -24.49 2.00
N GLU A 77 -3.01 -24.36 0.75
CA GLU A 77 -3.76 -25.41 0.07
C GLU A 77 -3.44 -25.42 -1.43
N ARG A 78 -3.37 -26.62 -2.00
CA ARG A 78 -3.34 -26.86 -3.45
C ARG A 78 -4.70 -27.44 -3.83
N VAL A 79 -5.50 -26.66 -4.53
CA VAL A 79 -6.87 -27.01 -4.91
C VAL A 79 -6.88 -27.93 -6.13
N ALA A 80 -5.99 -27.66 -7.08
CA ALA A 80 -5.80 -28.44 -8.30
C ALA A 80 -4.30 -28.42 -8.70
N SER A 81 -3.96 -29.02 -9.84
CA SER A 81 -2.56 -29.12 -10.26
C SER A 81 -1.86 -27.75 -10.35
N ASP A 82 -2.58 -26.74 -10.84
CA ASP A 82 -2.14 -25.37 -11.12
C ASP A 82 -2.85 -24.32 -10.25
N GLU A 83 -3.62 -24.73 -9.24
CA GLU A 83 -4.49 -23.84 -8.45
C GLU A 83 -4.14 -23.88 -6.96
N PHE A 84 -3.89 -22.71 -6.38
CA PHE A 84 -3.36 -22.55 -5.04
C PHE A 84 -4.17 -21.55 -4.22
N LYS A 85 -4.24 -21.78 -2.91
CA LYS A 85 -4.83 -20.87 -1.93
C LYS A 85 -3.86 -20.60 -0.79
N GLY A 86 -3.98 -19.41 -0.23
CA GLY A 86 -3.17 -18.97 0.88
C GLY A 86 -3.54 -17.57 1.34
N ARG A 87 -2.54 -16.87 1.85
CA ARG A 87 -2.63 -15.47 2.27
C ARG A 87 -1.40 -14.71 1.80
N VAL A 88 -1.54 -13.40 1.67
CA VAL A 88 -0.42 -12.48 1.42
C VAL A 88 -0.36 -11.42 2.50
N ASN A 89 0.82 -11.28 3.11
CA ASN A 89 1.15 -10.19 4.00
C ASN A 89 1.81 -9.08 3.17
N LEU A 90 1.24 -7.88 3.24
CA LEU A 90 1.57 -6.73 2.41
C LEU A 90 2.08 -5.62 3.31
N ILE A 91 3.29 -5.14 3.06
CA ILE A 91 3.87 -4.01 3.78
C ILE A 91 4.36 -2.98 2.77
N LEU A 92 3.93 -1.73 2.93
CA LEU A 92 4.41 -0.59 2.14
C LEU A 92 5.15 0.38 3.07
N ARG A 93 6.28 0.92 2.61
CA ARG A 93 7.10 1.85 3.38
C ARG A 93 7.45 3.07 2.56
N ARG A 94 7.62 4.19 3.27
CA ARG A 94 8.02 5.48 2.73
C ARG A 94 9.20 6.03 3.53
N PRO A 95 10.29 6.47 2.88
CA PRO A 95 11.35 7.19 3.56
C PRO A 95 10.86 8.56 4.05
N VAL A 96 11.24 8.93 5.27
CA VAL A 96 11.00 10.27 5.79
C VAL A 96 12.11 11.20 5.31
N PHE A 97 11.72 12.33 4.73
CA PHE A 97 12.64 13.26 4.08
C PHE A 97 13.79 13.68 5.01
N ASN A 98 15.01 13.75 4.48
CA ASN A 98 16.24 14.07 5.22
C ASN A 98 16.56 13.17 6.44
N THR A 99 16.03 11.94 6.49
CA THR A 99 16.33 10.99 7.56
C THR A 99 16.62 9.58 7.01
N ASN A 100 17.16 8.71 7.88
CA ASN A 100 17.26 7.28 7.60
C ASN A 100 16.01 6.49 8.06
N TYR A 101 14.96 7.19 8.48
CA TYR A 101 13.76 6.57 9.03
C TYR A 101 12.76 6.25 7.91
N ASN A 102 12.18 5.05 7.99
CA ASN A 102 11.15 4.59 7.06
C ASN A 102 9.83 4.41 7.80
N SER A 103 8.82 5.15 7.38
CA SER A 103 7.47 5.08 7.91
C SER A 103 6.65 4.02 7.18
N VAL A 104 5.89 3.19 7.90
CA VAL A 104 5.00 2.18 7.29
C VAL A 104 3.73 2.89 6.80
N LEU A 105 3.43 2.81 5.51
CA LEU A 105 2.18 3.36 4.95
C LEU A 105 1.04 2.36 5.01
N PHE A 106 1.35 1.07 4.91
CA PHE A 106 0.37 0.00 4.81
C PHE A 106 0.91 -1.28 5.44
N ASN A 107 0.07 -1.97 6.21
CA ASN A 107 0.36 -3.30 6.74
C ASN A 107 -0.95 -4.11 6.81
N TRP A 108 -1.11 -5.08 5.91
CA TRP A 108 -2.32 -5.89 5.84
C TRP A 108 -2.03 -7.34 5.49
N VAL A 109 -2.82 -8.25 6.06
CA VAL A 109 -2.87 -9.66 5.68
C VAL A 109 -4.15 -9.93 4.90
N ASP A 110 -4.04 -10.03 3.58
CA ASP A 110 -5.12 -10.50 2.73
C ASP A 110 -5.18 -12.02 2.78
N ARG A 111 -6.30 -12.55 3.29
CA ARG A 111 -6.55 -13.99 3.44
C ARG A 111 -7.26 -14.59 2.23
N ASP A 112 -7.73 -13.76 1.31
CA ASP A 112 -8.43 -14.17 0.10
C ASP A 112 -7.44 -14.16 -1.09
N PHE A 113 -6.33 -14.91 -0.92
CA PHE A 113 -5.29 -15.08 -1.94
C PHE A 113 -5.43 -16.46 -2.58
N HIS A 114 -6.18 -16.51 -3.67
CA HIS A 114 -6.52 -17.72 -4.43
C HIS A 114 -6.18 -17.47 -5.90
N PHE A 115 -5.37 -18.31 -6.52
CA PHE A 115 -4.95 -18.07 -7.90
C PHE A 115 -4.58 -19.35 -8.64
N LYS A 116 -4.53 -19.23 -9.97
CA LYS A 116 -3.94 -20.24 -10.86
C LYS A 116 -2.58 -19.78 -11.37
N TYR A 117 -1.65 -20.71 -11.51
CA TYR A 117 -0.33 -20.47 -12.06
C TYR A 117 0.21 -21.70 -12.79
N VAL A 118 0.63 -21.48 -14.04
CA VAL A 118 1.29 -22.47 -14.88
C VAL A 118 2.72 -22.00 -15.12
N GLU A 119 3.70 -22.87 -14.90
CA GLU A 119 5.11 -22.53 -15.08
C GLU A 119 5.39 -22.06 -16.52
N HIS A 120 6.24 -21.06 -16.64
CA HIS A 120 6.66 -20.46 -17.92
C HIS A 120 5.55 -19.75 -18.70
N GLN A 121 4.31 -19.72 -18.20
CA GLN A 121 3.26 -18.88 -18.76
C GLN A 121 3.51 -17.43 -18.33
N PRO A 122 3.56 -16.46 -19.27
CA PRO A 122 3.73 -15.05 -18.91
C PRO A 122 2.54 -14.55 -18.10
N LEU A 123 2.83 -13.68 -17.13
CA LEU A 123 1.80 -12.95 -16.38
C LEU A 123 1.35 -11.75 -17.20
N GLU A 124 0.20 -11.87 -17.86
CA GLU A 124 -0.38 -10.81 -18.68
C GLU A 124 -1.50 -10.08 -17.93
N PHE A 125 -1.46 -8.75 -17.99
CA PHE A 125 -2.47 -7.89 -17.39
C PHE A 125 -2.91 -6.82 -18.40
N GLN A 126 -4.22 -6.59 -18.45
CA GLN A 126 -4.82 -5.54 -19.24
C GLN A 126 -5.80 -4.77 -18.37
N ASP A 127 -5.66 -3.44 -18.33
CA ASP A 127 -6.56 -2.58 -17.58
C ASP A 127 -8.03 -2.81 -17.98
N GLY A 128 -8.91 -2.84 -16.99
CA GLY A 128 -10.36 -3.04 -17.18
C GLY A 128 -10.79 -4.48 -17.52
N THR A 129 -9.85 -5.44 -17.61
CA THR A 129 -10.17 -6.84 -17.92
C THR A 129 -9.67 -7.78 -16.83
N HIS A 130 -10.55 -8.70 -16.39
CA HIS A 130 -10.18 -9.75 -15.45
C HIS A 130 -9.88 -11.05 -16.20
N THR A 131 -8.60 -11.27 -16.54
CA THR A 131 -8.12 -12.48 -17.24
C THR A 131 -7.65 -13.57 -16.28
N SER A 132 -6.88 -13.18 -15.27
CA SER A 132 -6.35 -14.06 -14.22
C SER A 132 -6.46 -13.38 -12.87
N ASN A 133 -6.87 -14.14 -11.86
CA ASN A 133 -6.95 -13.61 -10.50
C ASN A 133 -5.57 -13.27 -9.93
N LEU A 134 -4.50 -13.98 -10.33
CA LEU A 134 -3.14 -13.65 -9.91
C LEU A 134 -2.75 -12.25 -10.40
N THR A 135 -2.94 -11.97 -11.69
CA THR A 135 -2.51 -10.69 -12.28
C THR A 135 -3.40 -9.54 -11.80
N SER A 136 -4.70 -9.79 -11.61
CA SER A 136 -5.62 -8.82 -10.99
C SER A 136 -5.25 -8.50 -9.54
N LEU A 137 -4.89 -9.50 -8.72
CA LEU A 137 -4.43 -9.29 -7.34
C LEU A 137 -3.18 -8.40 -7.32
N LEU A 138 -2.18 -8.71 -8.16
CA LEU A 138 -0.93 -7.96 -8.19
C LEU A 138 -1.11 -6.54 -8.72
N ALA A 139 -1.90 -6.36 -9.78
CA ALA A 139 -2.23 -5.05 -10.32
C ALA A 139 -3.01 -4.19 -9.33
N PHE A 140 -3.97 -4.78 -8.61
CA PHE A 140 -4.70 -4.10 -7.54
C PHE A 140 -3.74 -3.53 -6.48
N TYR A 141 -2.79 -4.34 -6.00
CA TYR A 141 -1.84 -3.89 -4.98
C TYR A 141 -0.81 -2.89 -5.51
N ALA A 142 -0.37 -3.02 -6.76
CA ALA A 142 0.48 -2.01 -7.40
C ALA A 142 -0.24 -0.64 -7.42
N TYR A 143 -1.48 -0.59 -7.89
CA TYR A 143 -2.26 0.65 -7.93
C TYR A 143 -2.61 1.19 -6.54
N LEU A 144 -2.94 0.33 -5.57
CA LEU A 144 -3.12 0.73 -4.18
C LEU A 144 -1.85 1.35 -3.60
N PHE A 145 -0.68 0.74 -3.83
CA PHE A 145 0.59 1.24 -3.31
C PHE A 145 0.97 2.59 -3.92
N LEU A 146 0.80 2.77 -5.23
CA LEU A 146 0.97 4.07 -5.89
C LEU A 146 0.03 5.13 -5.33
N GLY A 147 -1.22 4.75 -5.04
CA GLY A 147 -2.20 5.66 -4.45
C GLY A 147 -1.80 6.12 -3.05
N LEU A 148 -1.42 5.17 -2.18
CA LEU A 148 -1.01 5.45 -0.81
C LEU A 148 0.28 6.28 -0.76
N ASP A 149 1.24 5.97 -1.63
CA ASP A 149 2.46 6.75 -1.79
C ASP A 149 2.13 8.19 -2.24
N GLY A 150 1.32 8.33 -3.30
CA GLY A 150 0.90 9.64 -3.81
C GLY A 150 0.19 10.51 -2.77
N ASP A 151 -0.71 9.94 -1.97
CA ASP A 151 -1.39 10.67 -0.88
C ASP A 151 -0.45 11.06 0.27
N SER A 152 0.66 10.34 0.47
CA SER A 152 1.65 10.68 1.48
C SER A 152 2.51 11.89 1.10
N PHE A 153 2.67 12.17 -0.20
CA PHE A 153 3.46 13.28 -0.72
C PHE A 153 2.63 14.49 -1.16
N SER A 154 1.39 14.29 -1.60
CA SER A 154 0.50 15.34 -2.07
C SER A 154 -0.92 15.11 -1.61
N ARG A 155 -1.64 16.19 -1.27
CA ARG A 155 -3.04 16.11 -0.88
C ARG A 155 -3.86 15.51 -2.02
N PHE A 156 -4.42 14.33 -1.79
CA PHE A 156 -5.17 13.53 -2.77
C PHE A 156 -4.38 13.11 -4.02
N GLY A 157 -3.05 13.07 -3.93
CA GLY A 157 -2.17 12.68 -5.04
C GLY A 157 -2.42 11.25 -5.56
N GLY A 158 -2.99 10.38 -4.73
CA GLY A 158 -3.25 8.99 -5.08
C GLY A 158 -4.48 8.72 -5.96
N THR A 159 -5.33 9.73 -6.19
CA THR A 159 -6.66 9.54 -6.82
C THR A 159 -6.61 8.78 -8.16
N PRO A 160 -5.73 9.13 -9.13
CA PRO A 160 -5.69 8.43 -10.41
C PRO A 160 -5.37 6.93 -10.26
N PHE A 161 -4.60 6.55 -9.25
CA PHE A 161 -4.23 5.16 -9.02
C PHE A 161 -5.32 4.38 -8.29
N TYR A 162 -6.02 5.01 -7.34
CA TYR A 162 -7.19 4.38 -6.72
C TYR A 162 -8.32 4.13 -7.72
N GLU A 163 -8.52 5.02 -8.70
CA GLU A 163 -9.49 4.81 -9.78
C GLU A 163 -9.12 3.59 -10.64
N LYS A 164 -7.83 3.41 -10.95
CA LYS A 164 -7.35 2.20 -11.63
C LYS A 164 -7.52 0.94 -10.76
N ALA A 165 -7.18 0.99 -9.47
CA ALA A 165 -7.41 -0.12 -8.55
C ALA A 165 -8.91 -0.48 -8.44
N MET A 166 -9.80 0.51 -8.42
CA MET A 166 -11.24 0.30 -8.45
C MET A 166 -11.71 -0.30 -9.77
N SER A 167 -11.10 0.07 -10.90
CA SER A 167 -11.35 -0.58 -12.20
C SER A 167 -11.03 -2.08 -12.15
N VAL A 168 -9.92 -2.47 -11.51
CA VAL A 168 -9.59 -3.89 -11.28
C VAL A 168 -10.66 -4.60 -10.44
N VAL A 169 -11.10 -3.97 -9.34
CA VAL A 169 -12.20 -4.49 -8.49
C VAL A 169 -13.50 -4.67 -9.30
N ASN A 170 -13.83 -3.70 -10.15
CA ASN A 170 -15.04 -3.74 -10.98
C ASN A 170 -14.96 -4.84 -12.05
N ALA A 171 -13.80 -5.03 -12.69
CA ALA A 171 -13.60 -6.09 -13.67
C ALA A 171 -13.70 -7.49 -13.03
N ALA A 172 -13.32 -7.63 -11.77
CA ALA A 172 -13.34 -8.89 -11.03
C ALA A 172 -14.66 -9.20 -10.31
N GLN A 173 -15.74 -8.43 -10.51
CA GLN A 173 -17.02 -8.66 -9.80
C GLN A 173 -17.65 -10.04 -10.10
N ASN A 174 -17.38 -10.62 -11.27
CA ASN A 174 -17.86 -11.95 -11.64
C ASN A 174 -16.85 -13.07 -11.33
N ALA A 175 -15.70 -12.74 -10.75
CA ALA A 175 -14.69 -13.73 -10.41
C ALA A 175 -15.23 -14.71 -9.35
N PRO A 176 -14.98 -16.02 -9.49
CA PRO A 176 -15.35 -17.00 -8.47
C PRO A 176 -14.55 -16.83 -7.16
N GLU A 177 -13.34 -16.25 -7.23
CA GLU A 177 -12.50 -15.96 -6.08
C GLU A 177 -13.10 -14.85 -5.20
N LYS A 178 -12.85 -14.97 -3.89
CA LYS A 178 -13.31 -14.01 -2.89
C LYS A 178 -12.40 -12.78 -2.81
N GLY A 179 -12.92 -11.74 -2.17
CA GLY A 179 -12.21 -10.50 -1.82
C GLY A 179 -12.54 -9.33 -2.73
N TRP A 180 -13.31 -9.55 -3.80
CA TRP A 180 -13.66 -8.55 -4.81
C TRP A 180 -15.04 -7.94 -4.60
N LYS A 181 -15.95 -8.60 -3.86
CA LYS A 181 -17.36 -8.19 -3.79
C LYS A 181 -17.70 -7.61 -2.41
N SER A 182 -18.60 -6.64 -2.40
CA SER A 182 -19.00 -5.93 -1.17
C SER A 182 -19.66 -6.81 -0.10
N PHE A 183 -20.36 -7.87 -0.54
CA PHE A 183 -21.14 -8.76 0.33
C PHE A 183 -20.35 -9.94 0.90
N GLU A 184 -19.10 -10.16 0.47
CA GLU A 184 -18.27 -11.29 0.94
C GLU A 184 -17.70 -11.05 2.34
N SER A 185 -17.29 -9.82 2.62
CA SER A 185 -16.67 -9.40 3.88
C SER A 185 -16.69 -7.88 3.95
N GLN A 186 -16.68 -7.31 5.16
CA GLN A 186 -16.46 -5.87 5.39
C GLN A 186 -14.96 -5.49 5.43
N ARG A 187 -14.08 -6.49 5.29
CA ARG A 187 -12.61 -6.34 5.30
C ARG A 187 -12.03 -7.04 4.07
N ASN A 188 -12.09 -6.39 2.92
CA ASN A 188 -11.59 -6.91 1.66
C ASN A 188 -11.16 -5.77 0.71
N ARG A 189 -10.69 -6.13 -0.49
CA ARG A 189 -10.17 -5.21 -1.50
C ARG A 189 -11.22 -4.19 -1.96
N TYR A 190 -12.47 -4.62 -2.09
CA TYR A 190 -13.60 -3.72 -2.40
C TYR A 190 -13.73 -2.59 -1.36
N TRP A 191 -13.78 -2.92 -0.07
CA TRP A 191 -13.98 -1.91 0.97
C TRP A 191 -12.78 -0.99 1.16
N ILE A 192 -11.56 -1.44 0.85
CA ILE A 192 -10.39 -0.54 0.83
C ILE A 192 -10.62 0.55 -0.24
N MET A 193 -11.02 0.18 -1.46
CA MET A 193 -11.21 1.14 -2.56
C MET A 193 -12.41 2.04 -2.34
N GLU A 194 -13.55 1.47 -1.95
CA GLU A 194 -14.76 2.25 -1.65
C GLU A 194 -14.44 3.29 -0.58
N ASN A 195 -13.79 2.91 0.52
CA ASN A 195 -13.49 3.84 1.59
C ASN A 195 -12.49 4.95 1.17
N LEU A 196 -11.53 4.65 0.28
CA LEU A 196 -10.54 5.63 -0.20
C LEU A 196 -11.13 6.61 -1.24
N LEU A 197 -12.07 6.16 -2.07
CA LEU A 197 -12.67 6.98 -3.13
C LEU A 197 -13.92 7.73 -2.67
N ASN A 198 -14.57 7.30 -1.58
CA ASN A 198 -15.75 7.98 -1.08
C ASN A 198 -15.39 9.35 -0.45
N GLY A 199 -15.87 10.42 -1.07
CA GLY A 199 -15.61 11.80 -0.65
C GLY A 199 -16.07 12.12 0.78
N SER A 200 -17.01 11.37 1.33
CA SER A 200 -17.44 11.52 2.73
C SER A 200 -16.32 11.18 3.73
N TYR A 201 -15.34 10.38 3.30
CA TYR A 201 -14.20 9.92 4.11
C TYR A 201 -12.87 10.55 3.67
N ALA A 202 -12.93 11.56 2.81
CA ALA A 202 -11.76 12.33 2.35
C ALA A 202 -10.83 12.82 3.49
N PRO A 203 -11.31 13.16 4.71
CA PRO A 203 -10.41 13.53 5.80
C PRO A 203 -9.37 12.46 6.15
N ILE A 204 -9.62 11.17 5.88
CA ILE A 204 -8.64 10.10 6.10
C ILE A 204 -7.43 10.26 5.17
N ARG A 205 -7.67 10.50 3.88
CA ARG A 205 -6.61 10.73 2.89
C ARG A 205 -5.88 12.04 3.13
N GLU A 206 -6.60 13.08 3.55
CA GLU A 206 -5.98 14.34 3.97
C GLU A 206 -5.09 14.14 5.20
N ALA A 207 -5.53 13.35 6.18
CA ALA A 207 -4.71 13.01 7.34
C ALA A 207 -3.41 12.30 6.92
N MET A 208 -3.45 11.39 5.93
CA MET A 208 -2.22 10.76 5.40
C MET A 208 -1.23 11.80 4.87
N TYR A 209 -1.68 12.78 4.09
CA TYR A 209 -0.83 13.87 3.58
C TYR A 209 -0.26 14.72 4.73
N VAL A 210 -1.12 15.18 5.64
CA VAL A 210 -0.70 16.05 6.76
C VAL A 210 0.28 15.31 7.65
N TYR A 211 0.02 14.05 7.98
CA TYR A 211 0.87 13.23 8.84
C TYR A 211 2.28 13.06 8.27
N HIS A 212 2.40 12.70 6.99
CA HIS A 212 3.70 12.39 6.39
C HIS A 212 4.43 13.66 5.94
N ARG A 213 3.78 14.49 5.10
CA ARG A 213 4.46 15.63 4.45
C ARG A 213 4.60 16.83 5.36
N ARG A 214 3.59 17.13 6.19
CA ARG A 214 3.62 18.28 7.11
C ARG A 214 4.07 17.89 8.52
N GLY A 215 3.93 16.62 8.89
CA GLY A 215 4.35 16.05 10.16
C GLY A 215 5.77 15.49 10.09
N LEU A 216 5.90 14.23 9.67
CA LEU A 216 7.18 13.50 9.70
C LEU A 216 8.30 14.21 8.93
N ASP A 217 8.06 14.64 7.70
CA ASP A 217 9.08 15.32 6.89
C ASP A 217 9.52 16.66 7.50
N MET A 218 8.66 17.31 8.28
CA MET A 218 8.98 18.57 8.99
C MET A 218 9.79 18.32 10.26
N MET A 219 9.70 17.13 10.87
CA MET A 219 10.37 16.85 12.15
C MET A 219 11.90 16.88 12.07
N ALA A 220 12.48 16.65 10.89
CA ALA A 220 13.91 16.78 10.67
C ALA A 220 14.38 18.23 10.88
N ASP A 221 13.56 19.21 10.49
CA ASP A 221 13.87 20.64 10.60
C ASP A 221 13.32 21.24 11.90
N ASN A 222 12.08 20.90 12.27
CA ASN A 222 11.39 21.39 13.45
C ASN A 222 10.44 20.33 14.04
N LEU A 223 10.89 19.71 15.13
CA LEU A 223 10.17 18.65 15.84
C LEU A 223 8.81 19.09 16.40
N GLU A 224 8.70 20.31 16.93
CA GLU A 224 7.48 20.83 17.54
C GLU A 224 6.39 21.07 16.48
N MET A 225 6.77 21.73 15.38
CA MET A 225 5.88 21.95 14.24
C MET A 225 5.42 20.62 13.61
N GLY A 226 6.33 19.64 13.49
CA GLY A 226 5.97 18.31 13.00
C GLY A 226 4.96 17.61 13.91
N ARG A 227 5.14 17.66 15.24
CA ARG A 227 4.17 17.06 16.19
C ARG A 227 2.82 17.75 16.15
N LEU A 228 2.79 19.07 15.98
CA LEU A 228 1.56 19.83 15.82
C LEU A 228 0.79 19.38 14.57
N ALA A 229 1.47 19.23 13.43
CA ALA A 229 0.87 18.72 12.21
C ALA A 229 0.36 17.27 12.35
N ILE A 230 1.09 16.41 13.06
CA ILE A 230 0.57 15.06 13.36
C ILE A 230 -0.68 15.13 14.23
N THR A 231 -0.75 16.05 15.20
CA THR A 231 -1.97 16.26 15.99
C THR A 231 -3.15 16.71 15.12
N GLU A 232 -2.92 17.63 14.18
CA GLU A 232 -3.91 18.05 13.17
C GLU A 232 -4.41 16.85 12.33
N SER A 233 -3.51 15.94 11.95
CA SER A 233 -3.88 14.72 11.23
C SER A 233 -4.76 13.77 12.06
N LEU A 234 -4.51 13.66 13.37
CA LEU A 234 -5.34 12.85 14.27
C LEU A 234 -6.75 13.43 14.41
N GLU A 235 -6.89 14.76 14.41
CA GLU A 235 -8.20 15.43 14.43
C GLU A 235 -8.98 15.20 13.13
N LEU A 236 -8.30 15.18 11.98
CA LEU A 236 -8.88 14.77 10.71
C LEU A 236 -9.43 13.33 10.77
N LEU A 237 -8.64 12.40 11.33
CA LEU A 237 -9.08 11.02 11.54
C LEU A 237 -10.26 10.93 12.52
N GLN A 238 -10.23 11.70 13.62
CA GLN A 238 -11.32 11.76 14.60
C GLN A 238 -12.62 12.24 13.96
N ARG A 239 -12.57 13.26 13.11
CA ARG A 239 -13.75 13.75 12.37
C ARG A 239 -14.33 12.67 11.45
N ALA A 240 -13.47 11.97 10.70
CA ALA A 240 -13.91 10.86 9.85
C ALA A 240 -14.54 9.73 10.69
N HIS A 241 -13.91 9.36 11.80
CA HIS A 241 -14.40 8.33 12.70
C HIS A 241 -15.78 8.68 13.29
N ARG A 242 -15.97 9.91 13.78
CA ARG A 242 -17.26 10.37 14.32
C ARG A 242 -18.37 10.40 13.28
N SER A 243 -18.04 10.71 12.02
CA SER A 243 -18.99 10.68 10.91
C SER A 243 -19.37 9.25 10.52
N ARG A 244 -18.38 8.36 10.42
CA ARG A 244 -18.59 6.95 10.06
C ARG A 244 -17.61 6.05 10.83
N PRO A 245 -18.02 5.51 11.98
CA PRO A 245 -17.20 4.56 12.73
C PRO A 245 -17.02 3.25 11.96
N GLY A 246 -15.92 2.55 12.22
CA GLY A 246 -15.71 1.18 11.74
C GLY A 246 -15.23 1.04 10.30
N LEU A 247 -14.89 2.13 9.60
CA LEU A 247 -14.28 2.08 8.27
C LEU A 247 -13.04 1.18 8.26
N PHE A 248 -12.90 0.37 7.22
CA PHE A 248 -11.78 -0.56 7.14
C PHE A 248 -10.46 0.18 6.89
N ILE A 249 -10.47 1.22 6.04
CA ILE A 249 -9.27 2.03 5.80
C ILE A 249 -8.78 2.72 7.08
N MET A 250 -9.68 3.14 7.98
CA MET A 250 -9.31 3.73 9.26
C MET A 250 -8.52 2.73 10.11
N GLN A 251 -8.96 1.47 10.15
CA GLN A 251 -8.27 0.41 10.89
C GLN A 251 -6.87 0.15 10.30
N LEU A 252 -6.72 0.18 8.97
CA LEU A 252 -5.43 -0.02 8.30
C LEU A 252 -4.46 1.13 8.56
N VAL A 253 -4.94 2.38 8.55
CA VAL A 253 -4.13 3.56 8.90
C VAL A 253 -3.66 3.46 10.35
N MET A 254 -4.57 3.20 11.28
CA MET A 254 -4.21 3.14 12.70
C MET A 254 -3.26 1.99 13.00
N GLU A 255 -3.45 0.81 12.40
CA GLU A 255 -2.53 -0.32 12.51
C GLU A 255 -1.11 0.03 12.04
N ALA A 256 -0.99 0.74 10.91
CA ALA A 256 0.31 1.14 10.37
C ALA A 256 1.01 2.23 11.21
N LYS A 257 0.24 3.07 11.92
CA LYS A 257 0.76 4.26 12.61
C LYS A 257 0.90 4.08 14.13
N ARG A 258 0.27 3.07 14.73
CA ARG A 258 0.14 2.92 16.18
C ARG A 258 1.46 3.07 16.94
N GLU A 259 2.47 2.29 16.57
CA GLU A 259 3.77 2.32 17.27
C GLU A 259 4.52 3.63 17.02
N GLU A 260 4.46 4.17 15.81
CA GLU A 260 5.07 5.45 15.43
C GLU A 260 4.46 6.61 16.24
N LEU A 261 3.14 6.64 16.38
CA LEU A 261 2.41 7.60 17.20
C LEU A 261 2.81 7.51 18.69
N VAL A 262 2.89 6.30 19.25
CA VAL A 262 3.35 6.12 20.63
C VAL A 262 4.77 6.68 20.79
N ASN A 263 5.69 6.33 19.90
CA ASN A 263 7.08 6.80 19.98
C ASN A 263 7.20 8.32 19.86
N ILE A 264 6.45 8.93 18.93
CA ILE A 264 6.46 10.38 18.72
C ILE A 264 5.93 11.13 19.94
N PHE A 265 4.81 10.69 20.51
CA PHE A 265 4.13 11.40 21.59
C PHE A 265 4.61 11.04 22.99
N SER A 266 5.28 9.90 23.18
CA SER A 266 6.01 9.61 24.43
C SER A 266 7.06 10.69 24.75
N GLN A 267 7.59 11.37 23.73
CA GLN A 267 8.54 12.47 23.86
C GLN A 267 7.89 13.87 23.77
N ALA A 268 6.56 13.95 23.65
CA ALA A 268 5.83 15.23 23.60
C ALA A 268 5.74 15.89 24.99
N SER A 269 5.36 17.17 25.03
CA SER A 269 5.18 17.90 26.28
C SER A 269 4.05 17.27 27.13
N GLU A 270 4.15 17.35 28.46
CA GLU A 270 3.10 16.84 29.37
C GLU A 270 1.73 17.49 29.12
N MET A 271 1.72 18.70 28.56
CA MET A 271 0.50 19.43 28.23
C MET A 271 -0.20 18.86 26.98
N ASP A 272 0.55 18.33 26.00
CA ASP A 272 -0.01 17.86 24.72
C ASP A 272 -0.49 16.41 24.79
N LYS A 273 0.16 15.58 25.62
CA LYS A 273 -0.11 14.13 25.71
C LYS A 273 -1.58 13.79 25.98
N PRO A 274 -2.30 14.42 26.95
CA PRO A 274 -3.67 14.03 27.26
C PRO A 274 -4.63 14.18 26.07
N ARG A 275 -4.48 15.27 25.30
CA ARG A 275 -5.32 15.54 24.13
C ARG A 275 -5.18 14.43 23.09
N VAL A 276 -3.94 14.09 22.74
CA VAL A 276 -3.63 13.08 21.73
C VAL A 276 -4.12 11.70 22.18
N VAL A 277 -3.84 11.32 23.43
CA VAL A 277 -4.25 10.03 23.97
C VAL A 277 -5.77 9.88 23.96
N ASN A 278 -6.52 10.96 24.26
CA ASN A 278 -7.99 10.93 24.18
C ASN A 278 -8.48 10.68 22.75
N ILE A 279 -7.88 11.32 21.74
CA ILE A 279 -8.20 11.07 20.33
C ILE A 279 -7.90 9.62 19.95
N LEU A 280 -6.71 9.11 20.31
CA LEU A 280 -6.29 7.75 19.97
C LEU A 280 -7.18 6.68 20.62
N LYS A 281 -7.58 6.88 21.88
CA LYS A 281 -8.53 5.99 22.58
C LYS A 281 -9.92 6.01 21.96
N GLU A 282 -10.35 7.13 21.39
CA GLU A 282 -11.60 7.21 20.63
C GLU A 282 -11.50 6.44 19.30
N LEU A 283 -10.40 6.61 18.58
CA LEU A 283 -10.17 5.97 17.28
C LEU A 283 -10.00 4.44 17.40
N GLU A 284 -9.24 3.97 18.38
CA GLU A 284 -9.00 2.54 18.63
C GLU A 284 -9.15 2.18 20.12
N PRO A 285 -10.38 2.04 20.64
CA PRO A 285 -10.63 1.72 22.05
C PRO A 285 -9.95 0.43 22.51
N ALA A 286 -9.84 -0.57 21.63
CA ALA A 286 -9.19 -1.85 21.90
C ALA A 286 -7.68 -1.73 22.17
N GLN A 287 -7.06 -0.59 21.82
CA GLN A 287 -5.63 -0.31 21.98
C GLN A 287 -5.37 0.75 23.06
N ALA A 288 -6.36 1.06 23.90
CA ALA A 288 -6.25 2.10 24.91
C ALA A 288 -5.05 1.94 25.85
N SER A 289 -4.74 0.71 26.28
CA SER A 289 -3.57 0.41 27.12
C SER A 289 -2.24 0.66 26.42
N THR A 290 -2.19 0.50 25.09
CA THR A 290 -1.02 0.85 24.27
C THR A 290 -0.80 2.36 24.30
N TYR A 291 -1.85 3.16 24.17
CA TYR A 291 -1.76 4.62 24.18
C TYR A 291 -1.51 5.22 25.57
N GLU A 292 -1.87 4.53 26.66
CA GLU A 292 -1.53 4.97 28.03
C GLU A 292 -0.02 5.06 28.28
N LYS A 293 0.79 4.29 27.54
CA LYS A 293 2.26 4.38 27.60
C LYS A 293 2.78 5.79 27.28
N ILE A 294 2.05 6.56 26.47
CA ILE A 294 2.38 7.95 26.15
C ILE A 294 2.39 8.82 27.42
N LEU A 295 1.40 8.64 28.31
CA LEU A 295 1.27 9.39 29.57
C LEU A 295 2.28 8.95 30.63
N GLN A 296 2.75 7.70 30.55
CA GLN A 296 3.69 7.14 31.53
C GLN A 296 5.16 7.43 31.17
N ALA A 297 5.44 7.71 29.89
CA ALA A 297 6.77 8.06 29.44
C ALA A 297 7.20 9.40 30.07
N ARG A 298 8.30 9.40 30.82
CA ARG A 298 8.94 10.63 31.29
C ARG A 298 9.85 11.16 30.18
N GLN A 299 9.83 12.47 29.95
CA GLN A 299 10.77 13.14 29.07
C GLN A 299 12.20 13.04 29.59
#